data_AF-A0ABD5HYV7-F1
#
_entry.id   AF-A0ABD5HYV7-F1
#
_cell.length_a   1.000
_cell.length_b   1.000
_cell.length_c   1.000
_cell.angle_alpha   90.00
_cell.angle_beta   90.00
_cell.angle_gamma   90.00
#
_symmetry.space_group_name_H-M   'P 1'
#
loop_
_entity.id
_entity.type
_entity.pdbx_description
1 polymer ?
#
loop_
_entity_poly.entity_id
_entity_poly.type
_entity_poly.pdbx_seq_one_letter_code
_entity_poly.pdbx_strand_id
1 'polypeptide(L)' 'MRKWLKDFRYLKGYTHEDIANKCKISRSYYTHIENGTKTPSVEIAKKIGKSLNFDWTFFFSNECSLKEQSFRLRGGIYD' A
#
# COMPACT_ATOMS: atom_id res chain seq x y z
N MET A 1 3.92 -2.54 -10.61
CA MET A 1 4.25 -1.78 -9.38
C MET A 1 2.97 -1.34 -8.69
N ARG A 2 2.80 -1.72 -7.43
CA ARG A 2 1.67 -1.37 -6.56
C ARG A 2 1.82 0.09 -6.12
N LYS A 3 1.28 1.03 -6.91
CA LYS A 3 1.39 2.48 -6.67
C LYS A 3 0.90 2.87 -5.27
N TRP A 4 -0.22 2.29 -4.84
CA TRP A 4 -0.80 2.51 -3.51
C TRP A 4 0.19 2.20 -2.38
N LEU A 5 0.98 1.14 -2.48
CA LEU A 5 1.93 0.75 -1.42
C LEU A 5 3.09 1.75 -1.33
N LYS A 6 3.55 2.22 -2.49
CA LYS A 6 4.55 3.28 -2.59
C LYS A 6 4.03 4.57 -1.95
N ASP A 7 2.80 4.98 -2.26
CA ASP A 7 2.20 6.21 -1.73
C ASP A 7 2.09 6.16 -0.19
N PHE A 8 1.59 5.06 0.38
CA PHE A 8 1.56 4.89 1.85
C PHE A 8 2.96 4.96 2.47
N ARG A 9 3.96 4.38 1.81
CA ARG A 9 5.35 4.44 2.27
C ARG A 9 5.88 5.87 2.28
N TYR A 10 5.65 6.66 1.22
CA TYR A 10 6.04 8.07 1.17
C TYR A 10 5.30 8.93 2.18
N LEU A 11 3.99 8.71 2.39
CA LEU A 11 3.19 9.42 3.38
C LEU A 11 3.73 9.22 4.81
N LYS A 12 4.35 8.07 5.09
CA LYS A 12 5.00 7.78 6.37
C LYS A 12 6.47 8.18 6.43
N GLY A 13 7.06 8.66 5.33
CA GLY A 13 8.47 9.02 5.25
C GLY A 13 9.43 7.83 5.37
N TYR A 14 8.98 6.61 5.04
CA TYR A 14 9.81 5.41 5.20
C TYR A 14 10.58 5.06 3.92
N THR A 15 11.80 4.58 4.09
CA THR A 15 12.55 3.93 3.01
C THR A 15 12.13 2.46 2.85
N HIS A 16 12.58 1.80 1.77
CA HIS A 16 12.39 0.36 1.63
C HIS A 16 13.07 -0.42 2.76
N GLU A 17 14.17 0.09 3.29
CA GLU A 17 14.92 -0.55 4.38
C GLU A 17 14.19 -0.42 5.72
N ASP A 18 13.57 0.73 6.00
CA ASP A 18 12.78 0.95 7.21
C ASP A 18 11.62 -0.04 7.32
N ILE A 19 10.87 -0.23 6.22
CA ILE A 19 9.76 -1.18 6.18
C ILE A 19 10.26 -2.62 6.28
N ALA A 20 11.35 -2.94 5.59
CA ALA A 20 11.96 -4.25 5.65
C ALA A 20 12.36 -4.62 7.09
N ASN A 21 13.02 -3.69 7.80
CA ASN A 21 13.40 -3.85 9.21
C ASN A 21 12.19 -3.98 10.13
N LYS A 22 11.17 -3.12 9.99
CA LYS A 22 9.92 -3.18 10.77
C LYS A 22 9.17 -4.49 10.57
N CYS A 23 9.18 -5.03 9.35
CA CYS A 23 8.46 -6.26 9.00
C CYS A 23 9.31 -7.53 9.19
N LYS A 24 10.59 -7.39 9.54
CA LYS A 24 11.59 -8.48 9.60
C LYS A 24 11.67 -9.28 8.29
N ILE A 25 11.77 -8.57 7.18
CA ILE A 25 11.94 -9.13 5.83
C ILE A 25 13.16 -8.51 5.16
N SER A 26 13.67 -9.12 4.10
CA SER A 26 14.75 -8.51 3.31
C SER A 26 14.25 -7.31 2.52
N ARG A 27 15.08 -6.27 2.37
CA ARG A 27 14.80 -5.10 1.52
C ARG A 27 14.37 -5.50 0.12
N SER A 28 15.10 -6.41 -0.52
CA SER A 28 14.75 -6.92 -1.86
C SER A 28 13.39 -7.59 -1.88
N TYR A 29 13.00 -8.33 -0.84
CA TYR A 29 11.68 -8.95 -0.76
C TYR A 29 10.57 -7.89 -0.74
N TYR A 30 10.74 -6.84 0.06
CA TYR A 30 9.82 -5.70 0.06
C TYR A 30 9.76 -5.01 -1.31
N THR A 31 10.89 -4.82 -1.99
CA THR A 31 10.93 -4.28 -3.36
C THR A 31 10.12 -5.13 -4.35
N HIS A 32 10.23 -6.46 -4.29
CA HIS A 32 9.42 -7.36 -5.12
C HIS A 32 7.92 -7.23 -4.82
N ILE A 33 7.56 -7.04 -3.54
CA ILE A 33 6.17 -6.77 -3.14
C ILE A 33 5.71 -5.42 -3.69
N GLU A 34 6.46 -4.34 -3.54
CA GLU A 34 6.11 -3.02 -4.08
C GLU A 34 6.02 -3.07 -5.62
N ASN A 35 6.87 -3.85 -6.28
CA ASN A 35 6.84 -4.00 -7.73
C ASN A 35 5.66 -4.86 -8.24
N GLY A 36 5.04 -5.68 -7.39
CA GLY A 36 3.95 -6.57 -7.80
C GLY A 36 4.40 -7.97 -8.19
N THR A 37 5.71 -8.26 -8.15
CA THR A 37 6.27 -9.55 -8.60
C THR A 37 6.14 -10.66 -7.56
N LYS A 38 5.98 -10.30 -6.29
CA LYS A 38 5.65 -11.24 -5.20
C LYS A 38 4.45 -10.77 -4.40
N THR A 39 3.66 -11.73 -3.92
CA THR A 39 2.60 -11.49 -2.94
C THR A 39 3.13 -11.93 -1.56
N PRO A 40 3.08 -11.06 -0.54
CA PRO A 40 3.52 -11.43 0.80
C PRO A 40 2.58 -12.48 1.41
N SER A 41 3.09 -13.30 2.32
CA SER A 41 2.25 -14.15 3.18
C SER A 41 1.35 -13.28 4.05
N VAL A 42 0.21 -13.81 4.51
CA VAL A 42 -0.78 -13.11 5.35
C VAL A 42 -0.13 -12.45 6.58
N GLU A 43 0.79 -13.15 7.22
CA GLU A 43 1.57 -12.66 8.35
C GLU A 43 2.43 -11.43 8.02
N ILE A 44 3.09 -11.41 6.86
CA ILE A 44 3.88 -10.25 6.39
C ILE A 44 2.96 -9.11 5.94
N ALA A 45 1.87 -9.43 5.23
CA ALA A 45 0.86 -8.47 4.83
C ALA A 45 0.31 -7.69 6.04
N LYS A 46 -0.04 -8.39 7.12
CA LYS A 46 -0.50 -7.80 8.38
C LYS A 46 0.55 -6.88 9.01
N LYS A 47 1.84 -7.27 9.01
CA LYS A 47 2.93 -6.43 9.52
C LYS A 47 3.12 -5.15 8.70
N ILE A 48 3.08 -5.26 7.37
CA ILE A 48 3.21 -4.11 6.47
C ILE A 48 2.00 -3.18 6.63
N GLY A 49 0.79 -3.72 6.63
CA GLY A 49 -0.45 -2.97 6.87
C GLY A 49 -0.41 -2.20 8.19
N LYS A 50 0.00 -2.86 9.28
CA LYS A 50 0.19 -2.20 10.59
C LYS A 50 1.27 -1.11 10.58
N SER A 51 2.37 -1.33 9.88
CA SER A 51 3.50 -0.39 9.83
C SER A 51 3.17 0.88 9.02
N LEU A 52 2.43 0.71 7.92
CA LEU A 52 2.04 1.80 7.02
C LEU A 52 0.64 2.36 7.31
N ASN A 53 -0.08 1.76 8.26
CA ASN A 53 -1.43 2.13 8.69
C ASN A 53 -2.48 2.02 7.56
N PHE A 54 -2.51 0.88 6.87
CA PHE A 54 -3.54 0.52 5.88
C PHE A 54 -4.01 -0.92 6.08
N ASP A 55 -5.13 -1.27 5.47
CA ASP A 55 -5.67 -2.62 5.60
C ASP A 55 -4.88 -3.63 4.75
N TRP A 56 -4.34 -4.66 5.40
CA TRP A 56 -3.50 -5.66 4.74
C TRP A 56 -4.25 -6.49 3.69
N THR A 57 -5.59 -6.53 3.72
CA THR A 57 -6.39 -7.21 2.72
C THR A 57 -6.24 -6.61 1.33
N PHE A 58 -5.75 -5.37 1.21
CA PHE A 58 -5.41 -4.75 -0.09
C PHE A 58 -4.39 -5.55 -0.90
N PHE A 59 -3.56 -6.37 -0.26
CA PHE A 59 -2.65 -7.29 -0.98
C PHE A 59 -3.40 -8.42 -1.70
N PHE A 60 -4.60 -8.75 -1.25
CA PHE A 60 -5.41 -9.89 -1.71
C PHE A 60 -6.74 -9.45 -2.32
N SER A 61 -7.10 -8.18 -2.20
CA SER A 61 -8.26 -7.60 -2.86
C SER A 61 -7.92 -7.47 -4.34
N ASN A 62 -8.46 -8.39 -5.14
CA ASN A 62 -8.36 -8.38 -6.58
C ASN A 62 -9.00 -7.07 -7.07
N GLU A 63 -8.27 -6.26 -7.82
CA GLU A 63 -8.57 -4.87 -8.16
C GLU A 63 -10.05 -4.63 -8.54
N CYS A 64 -10.89 -4.25 -7.57
CA CYS A 64 -12.09 -3.49 -7.90
C CYS A 64 -11.64 -2.05 -8.07
N SER A 65 -11.42 -1.65 -9.32
CA SER A 65 -11.11 -0.29 -9.71
C SER A 65 -12.22 0.67 -9.26
N LEU A 66 -12.21 1.10 -8.01
CA LEU A 66 -13.04 2.22 -7.53
C LEU A 66 -12.41 3.54 -7.99
N LYS A 67 -12.31 3.72 -9.31
CA LYS A 67 -12.10 5.04 -9.92
C LYS A 67 -13.36 5.91 -9.91
N GLU A 68 -14.46 5.47 -9.28
CA GLU A 68 -15.77 6.13 -9.34
C GLU A 68 -16.23 6.84 -8.05
N GLN A 69 -15.33 7.14 -7.11
CA GLN A 69 -15.70 7.95 -5.93
C GLN A 69 -15.05 9.34 -5.86
N SER A 70 -14.50 9.88 -6.97
CA SER A 70 -14.10 11.30 -7.02
C SER A 70 -15.04 12.23 -7.80
N PHE A 71 -16.11 11.73 -8.43
CA PHE A 71 -17.01 12.61 -9.22
C PHE A 71 -18.19 13.20 -8.45
N ARG A 72 -18.53 12.72 -7.24
CA ARG A 72 -19.74 13.19 -6.51
C ARG A 72 -19.52 14.26 -5.44
N LEU A 73 -18.29 14.73 -5.20
CA LEU A 73 -18.02 15.81 -4.23
C LEU A 73 -17.64 17.15 -4.87
N ARG A 74 -17.78 17.29 -6.19
CA ARG A 74 -17.49 18.52 -6.93
C ARG A 74 -18.74 19.03 -7.65
N GLY A 75 -19.77 19.34 -6.87
CA GLY A 75 -21.06 19.79 -7.39
C GLY A 75 -21.85 20.59 -6.35
N GLY A 76 -21.20 21.57 -5.73
CA GLY A 76 -21.89 22.49 -4.83
C GLY A 76 -20.99 23.64 -4.42
N ILE A 77 -21.40 24.85 -4.83
CA ILE A 77 -20.89 26.18 -4.46
C ILE A 77 -19.63 26.61 -5.21
N TYR A 78 -19.79 27.37 -6.30
CA TYR A 78 -19.34 28.78 -6.46
C TYR A 78 -20.24 29.46 -7.52
N ASP A 79 -20.85 30.58 -7.11
CA ASP A 79 -21.70 31.57 -7.80
C ASP A 79 -22.86 31.10 -8.72
#